data_AF-E2SHD0-F1
#
_entry.id   AF-E2SHD0-F1
#
_cell.length_a   1.000
_cell.length_b   1.000
_cell.length_c   1.000
_cell.angle_alpha   90.00
_cell.angle_beta   90.00
_cell.angle_gamma   90.00
#
_symmetry.space_group_name_H-M   'P 1'
#
loop_
_entity.id
_entity.type
_entity.pdbx_description
1 polymer ?
#
loop_
_entity_poly.entity_id
_entity_poly.type
_entity_poly.pdbx_seq_one_letter_code
_entity_poly.pdbx_strand_id
1 'polypeptide(L)'
;MMKKLWKQNFWLLAALGVYALISFYVYRQSGIFIHRAIVWNVFLALLSYLFMTLFFAAYERKSTPGMVIAFLCWLLLFPNVPYLITDFIHISPLTFYIFQESGSIYVRELLPWLELLHLAVGIFFGILSGYRSFYLLHEFTARHIGQLRSWIIAALICLVSSYGVYLGRFLRLNSWDIMHPSSLIEKIIQGSDTFSLQFTLVFFLFLFVTYGLYYFCFHKKIGGTHHEDTICQ
;
A
#
# COMPACT_ATOMS: atom_id res chain seq x y z
N MET A 1 -6.27 -23.28 3.06
CA MET A 1 -5.79 -21.92 2.65
C MET A 1 -5.10 -21.17 3.79
N MET A 2 -5.70 -21.11 4.99
CA MET A 2 -5.22 -20.29 6.10
C MET A 2 -3.78 -20.53 6.59
N LYS A 3 -3.31 -21.78 6.67
CA LYS A 3 -1.91 -22.08 7.06
C LYS A 3 -0.90 -21.33 6.18
N LYS A 4 -1.19 -21.19 4.88
CA LYS A 4 -0.35 -20.46 3.93
C LYS A 4 -0.35 -18.96 4.21
N LEU A 5 -1.51 -18.35 4.44
CA LEU A 5 -1.64 -16.92 4.73
C LEU A 5 -0.94 -16.54 6.05
N TRP A 6 -1.11 -17.33 7.10
CA TRP A 6 -0.39 -17.12 8.38
C TRP A 6 1.12 -17.26 8.23
N LYS A 7 1.59 -18.26 7.48
CA LYS A 7 3.02 -18.38 7.14
C LYS A 7 3.52 -17.16 6.37
N GLN A 8 2.73 -16.62 5.43
CA GLN A 8 3.08 -15.40 4.71
C GLN A 8 3.18 -14.19 5.64
N ASN A 9 2.21 -13.97 6.54
CA ASN A 9 2.29 -12.91 7.55
C ASN A 9 3.56 -13.01 8.40
N PHE A 10 3.91 -14.22 8.86
CA PHE A 10 5.15 -14.43 9.63
C PHE A 10 6.39 -13.96 8.86
N TRP A 11 6.53 -14.37 7.59
CA TRP A 11 7.66 -13.95 6.76
C TRP A 11 7.66 -12.45 6.46
N LEU A 12 6.48 -11.84 6.26
CA LEU A 12 6.36 -10.39 6.09
C LEU A 12 6.82 -9.63 7.35
N LEU A 13 6.43 -10.09 8.54
CA LEU A 13 6.88 -9.48 9.80
C LEU A 13 8.37 -9.70 10.05
N ALA A 14 8.91 -10.87 9.72
CA ALA A 14 10.35 -11.12 9.81
C ALA A 14 11.13 -10.20 8.85
N ALA A 15 10.67 -10.05 7.61
CA ALA A 15 11.25 -9.14 6.63
C ALA A 15 11.16 -7.68 7.08
N LEU A 16 10.05 -7.27 7.70
CA LEU A 16 9.91 -5.94 8.31
C LEU A 16 10.93 -5.72 9.43
N GLY A 17 11.17 -6.73 10.28
CA GLY A 17 12.18 -6.65 11.33
C GLY A 17 13.58 -6.42 10.77
N VAL A 18 13.96 -7.16 9.72
CA VAL A 18 15.24 -6.95 9.01
C VAL A 18 15.30 -5.57 8.37
N TYR A 19 14.23 -5.14 7.69
CA TYR A 19 14.13 -3.81 7.09
C TYR A 19 14.27 -2.70 8.13
N ALA A 20 13.68 -2.85 9.32
CA ALA A 20 13.79 -1.90 10.42
C ALA A 20 15.24 -1.76 10.94
N LEU A 21 16.00 -2.85 10.99
CA LEU A 21 17.43 -2.80 11.36
C LEU A 21 18.26 -2.05 10.32
N ILE A 22 18.01 -2.30 9.03
CA ILE A 22 18.68 -1.59 7.92
C ILE A 22 18.30 -0.11 7.95
N SER A 23 17.02 0.19 8.16
CA SER A 23 16.51 1.56 8.33
C SER A 23 17.20 2.30 9.46
N PHE A 24 17.37 1.65 10.62
CA PHE A 24 18.08 2.24 11.75
C PHE A 24 19.53 2.54 11.38
N TYR A 25 20.21 1.63 10.68
CA TYR A 25 21.57 1.86 10.17
C TYR A 25 21.63 3.05 9.20
N VAL A 26 20.74 3.10 8.19
CA VAL A 26 20.71 4.20 7.20
C VAL A 26 20.45 5.54 7.89
N TYR A 27 19.48 5.57 8.81
CA TYR A 27 19.17 6.75 9.61
C TYR A 27 20.39 7.25 10.42
N ARG A 28 21.18 6.33 10.99
CA ARG A 28 22.40 6.70 11.73
C ARG A 28 23.48 7.29 10.83
N GLN A 29 23.53 6.90 9.56
CA GLN A 29 24.51 7.41 8.60
C GLN A 29 24.08 8.74 7.99
N SER A 30 22.81 8.89 7.60
CA SER A 30 22.35 10.11 6.92
C SER A 30 21.78 11.18 7.85
N GLY A 31 21.29 10.80 9.02
CA GLY A 31 20.59 11.71 9.94
C GLY A 31 19.18 12.12 9.49
N ILE A 32 18.71 11.66 8.32
CA ILE A 32 17.41 12.06 7.78
C ILE A 32 16.27 11.24 8.40
N PHE A 33 15.35 11.91 9.09
CA PHE A 33 14.25 11.28 9.84
C PHE A 33 13.36 10.34 9.01
N ILE A 34 13.24 10.57 7.70
CA ILE A 34 12.41 9.73 6.83
C ILE A 34 12.79 8.26 6.88
N HIS A 35 14.08 7.93 7.02
CA HIS A 35 14.52 6.54 7.05
C HIS A 35 13.93 5.79 8.25
N ARG A 36 13.63 6.49 9.35
CA ARG A 36 12.90 5.92 10.49
C ARG A 36 11.39 5.89 10.24
N ALA A 37 10.83 6.99 9.72
CA ALA A 37 9.39 7.13 9.52
C ALA A 37 8.83 6.13 8.49
N ILE A 38 9.60 5.79 7.45
CA ILE A 38 9.16 4.83 6.43
C ILE A 38 8.92 3.43 6.99
N VAL A 39 9.61 3.02 8.07
CA VAL A 39 9.34 1.72 8.73
C VAL A 39 7.91 1.67 9.24
N TRP A 40 7.42 2.79 9.79
CA TRP A 40 6.04 2.90 10.24
C TRP A 40 5.05 2.82 9.08
N ASN A 41 5.32 3.51 7.97
CA ASN A 41 4.47 3.48 6.78
C ASN A 41 4.42 2.07 6.16
N VAL A 42 5.56 1.38 6.09
CA VAL A 42 5.64 -0.01 5.62
C VAL A 42 4.88 -0.94 6.57
N PHE A 43 5.02 -0.77 7.89
CA PHE A 43 4.26 -1.53 8.88
C PHE A 43 2.74 -1.36 8.69
N LEU A 44 2.25 -0.13 8.52
CA LEU A 44 0.83 0.14 8.25
C LEU A 44 0.35 -0.51 6.94
N ALA A 45 1.18 -0.50 5.89
CA ALA A 45 0.88 -1.20 4.65
C ALA A 45 0.79 -2.72 4.86
N LEU A 46 1.66 -3.31 5.68
CA LEU A 46 1.62 -4.74 6.02
C LEU A 46 0.39 -5.12 6.84
N LEU A 47 -0.13 -4.21 7.68
CA LEU A 47 -1.38 -4.45 8.41
C LEU A 47 -2.56 -4.69 7.44
N SER A 48 -2.59 -4.04 6.28
CA SER A 48 -3.62 -4.35 5.27
C SER A 48 -3.59 -5.84 4.90
N TYR A 49 -2.42 -6.43 4.69
CA TYR A 49 -2.31 -7.86 4.40
C TYR A 49 -2.76 -8.75 5.58
N LEU A 50 -2.46 -8.34 6.82
CA LEU A 50 -2.94 -9.03 8.02
C LEU A 50 -4.47 -9.02 8.10
N PHE A 51 -5.12 -7.86 7.92
CA PHE A 51 -6.59 -7.76 7.96
C PHE A 51 -7.27 -8.55 6.85
N MET A 52 -6.65 -8.65 5.67
CA MET A 52 -7.13 -9.55 4.62
C MET A 52 -7.04 -11.02 5.06
N THR A 53 -6.00 -11.41 5.80
CA THR A 53 -5.91 -12.76 6.38
C THR A 53 -7.01 -13.00 7.42
N LEU A 54 -7.30 -12.00 8.25
CA LEU A 54 -8.39 -12.06 9.23
C LEU A 54 -9.77 -12.14 8.56
N PHE A 55 -9.96 -11.45 7.44
CA PHE A 55 -11.17 -11.56 6.62
C PHE A 55 -11.43 -13.01 6.19
N PHE A 56 -10.41 -13.69 5.64
CA PHE A 56 -10.56 -15.11 5.26
C PHE A 56 -10.71 -16.04 6.47
N ALA A 57 -10.09 -15.73 7.61
CA ALA A 57 -10.31 -16.48 8.85
C ALA A 57 -11.77 -16.38 9.33
N ALA A 58 -12.37 -15.18 9.24
CA ALA A 58 -13.76 -14.95 9.57
C ALA A 58 -14.71 -15.63 8.58
N TYR A 59 -14.35 -15.64 7.30
CA TYR A 59 -15.09 -16.35 6.25
C TYR A 59 -15.11 -17.87 6.50
N GLU A 60 -13.97 -18.51 6.81
CA GLU A 60 -13.92 -19.95 7.15
C GLU A 60 -14.76 -20.26 8.40
N ARG A 61 -14.85 -19.33 9.36
CA ARG A 61 -15.69 -19.44 10.56
C ARG A 61 -17.15 -19.04 10.34
N LYS A 62 -17.54 -18.68 9.11
CA LYS A 62 -18.89 -18.18 8.75
C LYS A 62 -19.34 -16.99 9.62
N SER A 63 -18.40 -16.16 10.07
CA SER A 63 -18.66 -14.99 10.91
C SER A 63 -18.81 -13.73 10.05
N THR A 64 -20.04 -13.39 9.68
CA THR A 64 -20.34 -12.15 8.93
C THR A 64 -19.83 -10.89 9.65
N PRO A 65 -20.03 -10.71 10.97
CA PRO A 65 -19.50 -9.53 11.68
C PRO A 65 -17.97 -9.47 11.61
N GLY A 66 -17.28 -10.61 11.77
CA GLY A 66 -15.83 -10.67 11.67
C GLY A 66 -15.30 -10.30 10.29
N MET A 67 -16.01 -10.72 9.23
CA MET A 67 -15.66 -10.35 7.86
C MET A 67 -15.83 -8.85 7.63
N VAL A 68 -16.95 -8.27 8.07
CA VAL A 68 -17.23 -6.84 7.90
C VAL A 68 -16.19 -6.00 8.63
N ILE A 69 -15.89 -6.32 9.90
CA ILE A 69 -14.87 -5.60 10.67
C ILE A 69 -13.50 -5.71 9.99
N ALA A 70 -13.08 -6.91 9.60
CA ALA A 70 -11.80 -7.11 8.94
C ALA A 70 -11.71 -6.35 7.60
N PHE A 71 -12.79 -6.32 6.83
CA PHE A 71 -12.86 -5.57 5.57
C PHE A 71 -12.80 -4.05 5.81
N LEU A 72 -13.52 -3.52 6.80
CA LEU A 72 -13.48 -2.10 7.13
C LEU A 72 -12.08 -1.67 7.61
N CYS A 73 -11.45 -2.45 8.50
CA CYS A 73 -10.08 -2.22 8.91
C CYS A 73 -9.10 -2.29 7.73
N TRP A 74 -9.30 -3.26 6.83
CA TRP A 74 -8.53 -3.35 5.58
C TRP A 74 -8.69 -2.09 4.73
N LEU A 75 -9.92 -1.64 4.48
CA LEU A 75 -10.24 -0.48 3.65
C LEU A 75 -9.67 0.83 4.23
N LEU A 76 -9.64 0.96 5.56
CA LEU A 76 -9.03 2.11 6.25
C LEU A 76 -7.51 2.11 6.16
N LEU A 77 -6.87 0.94 6.15
CA LEU A 77 -5.41 0.81 6.14
C LEU A 77 -4.83 0.70 4.73
N PHE A 78 -5.61 0.24 3.76
CA PHE A 78 -5.18 0.06 2.38
C PHE A 78 -4.66 1.36 1.71
N PRO A 79 -5.20 2.56 1.96
CA PRO A 79 -4.64 3.81 1.44
C PRO A 79 -3.16 4.05 1.80
N ASN A 80 -2.65 3.44 2.88
CA ASN A 80 -1.22 3.51 3.21
C ASN A 80 -0.32 2.81 2.17
N VAL A 81 -0.86 1.83 1.44
CA VAL A 81 -0.13 1.11 0.38
C VAL A 81 0.24 2.05 -0.77
N PRO A 82 -0.72 2.73 -1.44
CA PRO A 82 -0.38 3.70 -2.46
C PRO A 82 0.21 5.00 -1.86
N TYR A 83 -0.01 5.31 -0.58
CA TYR A 83 0.67 6.43 0.10
C TYR A 83 2.19 6.28 0.10
N LEU A 84 2.73 5.06 0.29
CA LEU A 84 4.17 4.81 0.23
C LEU A 84 4.82 5.31 -1.06
N ILE A 85 4.09 5.31 -2.18
CA ILE A 85 4.61 5.80 -3.47
C ILE A 85 4.93 7.29 -3.38
N THR A 86 4.17 8.04 -2.59
CA THR A 86 4.44 9.46 -2.37
C THR A 86 5.68 9.70 -1.48
N ASP A 87 6.19 8.69 -0.76
CA ASP A 87 7.45 8.82 0.01
C ASP A 87 8.68 8.93 -0.91
N PHE A 88 8.55 8.66 -2.22
CA PHE A 88 9.60 8.98 -3.19
C PHE A 88 9.95 10.48 -3.26
N ILE A 89 9.08 11.38 -2.78
CA ILE A 89 9.38 12.82 -2.67
C ILE A 89 10.63 13.07 -1.82
N HIS A 90 10.96 12.17 -0.88
CA HIS A 90 12.16 12.28 -0.05
C HIS A 90 13.47 11.99 -0.78
N ILE A 91 13.42 11.64 -2.07
CA ILE A 91 14.60 11.62 -2.95
C ILE A 91 14.99 13.03 -3.38
N SER A 92 14.05 13.99 -3.40
CA SER A 92 14.28 15.37 -3.86
C SER A 92 15.49 16.07 -3.22
N PRO A 93 15.74 15.93 -1.91
CA PRO A 93 16.93 16.54 -1.28
C PRO A 93 18.26 15.85 -1.60
N LEU A 94 18.25 14.66 -2.22
CA LEU A 94 19.44 13.88 -2.49
C LEU A 94 20.15 14.38 -3.76
N THR A 95 21.46 14.59 -3.67
CA THR A 95 22.26 15.11 -4.79
C THR A 95 23.03 13.99 -5.47
N PHE A 96 22.65 13.64 -6.70
CA PHE A 96 23.30 12.57 -7.50
C PHE A 96 24.22 13.11 -8.60
N TYR A 97 24.00 14.35 -9.02
CA TYR A 97 24.78 15.01 -10.05
C TYR A 97 24.81 16.52 -9.79
N ILE A 98 25.83 17.18 -10.32
CA ILE A 98 26.01 18.63 -10.26
C ILE A 98 26.03 19.13 -11.71
N PHE A 99 25.23 20.15 -12.00
CA PHE A 99 25.23 20.80 -13.31
C PHE A 99 26.38 21.80 -13.41
N GLN A 100 27.13 21.73 -14.51
CA GLN A 100 28.17 22.68 -14.89
C GLN A 100 27.94 23.16 -16.34
N GLU A 101 28.62 24.23 -16.76
CA GLU A 101 28.48 24.78 -18.11
C GLU A 101 28.82 23.78 -19.23
N SER A 102 29.69 22.81 -18.94
CA SER A 102 30.12 21.75 -19.87
C SER A 102 29.27 20.46 -19.81
N GLY A 103 28.28 20.38 -18.91
CA GLY A 103 27.41 19.21 -18.73
C GLY A 103 27.14 18.84 -17.27
N SER A 104 26.54 17.67 -17.05
CA SER A 104 26.30 17.12 -15.70
C SER A 104 27.44 16.19 -15.26
N ILE A 105 27.91 16.36 -14.03
CA ILE A 105 28.91 15.47 -13.42
C ILE A 105 28.24 14.70 -12.30
N TYR A 106 28.33 13.38 -12.34
CA TYR A 106 27.81 12.52 -11.29
C TYR A 106 28.65 12.61 -10.02
N VAL A 107 27.96 12.79 -8.90
CA VAL A 107 28.56 12.78 -7.56
C VAL A 107 28.97 11.33 -7.23
N ARG A 108 30.23 11.15 -6.86
CA ARG A 108 30.82 9.84 -6.51
C ARG A 108 30.74 9.57 -5.01
N GLU A 109 29.56 9.76 -4.43
CA GLU A 109 29.27 9.47 -3.03
C GLU A 109 28.29 8.30 -2.94
N LEU A 110 28.54 7.35 -2.04
CA LEU A 110 27.71 6.15 -1.92
C LEU A 110 26.42 6.38 -1.12
N LEU A 111 26.42 7.35 -0.19
CA LEU A 111 25.33 7.55 0.76
C LEU A 111 23.98 7.87 0.10
N PRO A 112 23.88 8.81 -0.87
CA PRO A 112 22.61 9.09 -1.56
C PRO A 112 22.01 7.87 -2.27
N TRP A 113 22.87 6.99 -2.81
CA TRP A 113 22.44 5.74 -3.44
C TRP A 113 21.89 4.74 -2.42
N LEU A 114 22.54 4.63 -1.25
CA LEU A 114 22.06 3.79 -0.16
C LEU A 114 20.70 4.29 0.36
N GLU A 115 20.50 5.60 0.46
CA GLU A 115 19.22 6.21 0.85
C GLU A 115 18.11 5.95 -0.18
N LEU A 116 18.41 6.14 -1.47
CA LEU A 116 17.50 5.84 -2.58
C LEU A 116 17.07 4.37 -2.57
N LEU A 117 18.03 3.44 -2.53
CA LEU A 117 17.76 2.01 -2.55
C LEU A 117 16.99 1.56 -1.30
N HIS A 118 17.32 2.11 -0.14
CA HIS A 118 16.56 1.86 1.09
C HIS A 118 15.09 2.28 0.94
N LEU A 119 14.83 3.52 0.49
CA LEU A 119 13.47 4.01 0.27
C LEU A 119 12.73 3.13 -0.74
N ALA A 120 13.37 2.82 -1.88
CA ALA A 120 12.78 1.98 -2.92
C ALA A 120 12.39 0.59 -2.40
N VAL A 121 13.28 -0.08 -1.66
CA VAL A 121 13.00 -1.40 -1.07
C VAL A 121 11.80 -1.34 -0.12
N GLY A 122 11.73 -0.34 0.76
CA GLY A 122 10.58 -0.17 1.66
C GLY A 122 9.27 0.04 0.91
N ILE A 123 9.28 0.95 -0.07
CA ILE A 123 8.12 1.29 -0.88
C ILE A 123 7.64 0.06 -1.67
N PHE A 124 8.52 -0.64 -2.38
CA PHE A 124 8.15 -1.85 -3.13
C PHE A 124 7.68 -2.97 -2.21
N PHE A 125 8.30 -3.14 -1.04
CA PHE A 125 7.89 -4.15 -0.08
C PHE A 125 6.45 -3.93 0.41
N GLY A 126 6.09 -2.69 0.76
CA GLY A 126 4.74 -2.33 1.16
C GLY A 126 3.73 -2.43 0.02
N ILE A 127 4.07 -1.94 -1.18
CA ILE A 127 3.20 -2.02 -2.37
C ILE A 127 2.90 -3.47 -2.74
N LEU A 128 3.92 -4.32 -2.85
CA LEU A 128 3.73 -5.72 -3.25
C LEU A 128 2.87 -6.49 -2.22
N SER A 129 3.09 -6.24 -0.94
CA SER A 129 2.29 -6.83 0.14
C SER A 129 0.83 -6.35 0.09
N GLY A 130 0.63 -5.05 -0.09
CA GLY A 130 -0.69 -4.44 -0.22
C GLY A 130 -1.44 -4.89 -1.46
N TYR A 131 -0.80 -4.90 -2.63
CA TYR A 131 -1.38 -5.40 -3.89
C TYR A 131 -1.72 -6.87 -3.81
N ARG A 132 -0.92 -7.66 -3.09
CA ARG A 132 -1.27 -9.06 -2.80
C ARG A 132 -2.56 -9.15 -1.98
N SER A 133 -2.73 -8.32 -0.95
CA SER A 133 -3.97 -8.29 -0.16
C SER A 133 -5.18 -7.91 -1.03
N PHE A 134 -5.03 -6.90 -1.90
CA PHE A 134 -6.08 -6.44 -2.79
C PHE A 134 -6.43 -7.47 -3.86
N TYR A 135 -5.43 -8.18 -4.39
CA TYR A 135 -5.63 -9.31 -5.31
C TYR A 135 -6.47 -10.42 -4.68
N LEU A 136 -6.20 -10.78 -3.41
CA LEU A 136 -6.98 -11.81 -2.73
C LEU A 136 -8.46 -11.40 -2.61
N LEU A 137 -8.72 -10.13 -2.27
CA LEU A 137 -10.08 -9.60 -2.23
C LEU A 137 -10.75 -9.63 -3.60
N HIS A 138 -10.03 -9.17 -4.64
CA HIS A 138 -10.55 -9.14 -6.01
C HIS A 138 -10.92 -10.53 -6.49
N GLU A 139 -10.06 -11.53 -6.32
CA GLU A 139 -10.37 -12.90 -6.72
C GLU A 139 -11.55 -13.47 -5.92
N PHE A 140 -11.64 -13.14 -4.63
CA PHE A 140 -12.79 -13.51 -3.82
C PHE A 140 -14.08 -12.90 -4.38
N THR A 141 -14.11 -11.59 -4.67
CA THR A 141 -15.30 -10.93 -5.23
C THR A 141 -15.62 -11.42 -6.64
N ALA A 142 -14.62 -11.63 -7.49
CA ALA A 142 -14.82 -12.14 -8.84
C ALA A 142 -15.52 -13.51 -8.86
N ARG A 143 -15.17 -14.40 -7.92
CA ARG A 143 -15.81 -15.72 -7.77
C ARG A 143 -17.26 -15.66 -7.30
N HIS A 144 -17.63 -14.65 -6.50
CA HIS A 144 -18.97 -14.58 -5.89
C HIS A 144 -19.96 -13.73 -6.70
N ILE A 145 -19.48 -12.65 -7.33
CA ILE A 145 -20.35 -11.68 -8.03
C ILE A 145 -19.96 -11.46 -9.50
N GLY A 146 -18.95 -12.15 -10.00
CA GLY A 146 -18.48 -12.10 -11.38
C GLY A 146 -17.37 -11.08 -11.64
N GLN A 147 -16.60 -11.32 -12.71
CA GLN A 147 -15.39 -10.56 -13.05
C GLN A 147 -15.66 -9.06 -13.28
N LEU A 148 -16.71 -8.72 -14.02
CA LEU A 148 -17.03 -7.33 -14.35
C LEU A 148 -17.33 -6.50 -13.09
N ARG A 149 -18.19 -7.02 -12.20
CA ARG A 149 -18.54 -6.33 -10.96
C ARG A 149 -17.34 -6.22 -10.03
N SER A 150 -16.48 -7.23 -10.01
CA SER A 150 -15.24 -7.19 -9.24
C SER A 150 -14.28 -6.08 -9.70
N TRP A 151 -14.14 -5.87 -11.01
CA TRP A 151 -13.35 -4.75 -11.55
C TRP A 151 -13.94 -3.38 -11.20
N ILE A 152 -15.28 -3.25 -11.21
CA ILE A 152 -15.95 -2.02 -10.78
C ILE A 152 -15.65 -1.74 -9.30
N ILE A 153 -15.76 -2.75 -8.43
CA ILE A 153 -15.39 -2.62 -7.01
C ILE A 153 -13.91 -2.26 -6.86
N ALA A 154 -13.03 -2.88 -7.64
CA ALA A 154 -11.61 -2.58 -7.61
C ALA A 154 -11.34 -1.11 -8.02
N ALA A 155 -12.02 -0.59 -9.03
CA ALA A 155 -11.93 0.82 -9.41
C ALA A 155 -12.41 1.75 -8.29
N LEU A 156 -13.53 1.44 -7.63
CA LEU A 156 -14.04 2.21 -6.49
C LEU A 156 -13.04 2.21 -5.32
N ILE A 157 -12.47 1.05 -4.98
CA ILE A 157 -11.42 0.95 -3.94
C ILE A 157 -10.21 1.80 -4.33
N CYS A 158 -9.77 1.76 -5.59
CA CYS A 158 -8.66 2.61 -6.05
C CYS A 158 -9.00 4.09 -5.88
N LEU A 159 -10.21 4.51 -6.24
CA LEU A 159 -10.64 5.91 -6.15
C LEU A 159 -10.67 6.39 -4.69
N VAL A 160 -11.29 5.61 -3.80
CA VAL A 160 -11.32 5.90 -2.35
C VAL A 160 -9.92 5.94 -1.77
N SER A 161 -9.04 5.03 -2.18
CA SER A 161 -7.67 4.97 -1.69
C SER A 161 -6.83 6.16 -2.16
N SER A 162 -7.01 6.58 -3.40
CA SER A 162 -6.35 7.78 -3.95
C SER A 162 -6.76 9.05 -3.21
N TYR A 163 -8.04 9.18 -2.87
CA TYR A 163 -8.49 10.28 -2.01
C TYR A 163 -7.92 10.14 -0.59
N GLY A 164 -7.83 8.92 -0.05
CA GLY A 164 -7.15 8.64 1.21
C GLY A 164 -5.69 9.10 1.23
N VAL A 165 -4.96 8.96 0.11
CA VAL A 165 -3.59 9.48 -0.02
C VAL A 165 -3.59 11.01 0.06
N TYR A 166 -4.53 11.67 -0.61
CA TYR A 166 -4.69 13.14 -0.53
C TYR A 166 -4.90 13.58 0.93
N LEU A 167 -5.85 12.95 1.63
CA LEU A 167 -6.14 13.25 3.04
C LEU A 167 -4.90 13.07 3.93
N GLY A 168 -4.17 11.96 3.75
CA GLY A 168 -2.97 11.68 4.55
C GLY A 168 -1.81 12.64 4.26
N ARG A 169 -1.63 13.07 3.00
CA ARG A 169 -0.45 13.84 2.60
C ARG A 169 -0.63 15.35 2.80
N PHE A 170 -1.82 15.87 2.49
CA PHE A 170 -2.11 17.31 2.52
C PHE A 170 -2.89 17.73 3.77
N LEU A 171 -3.95 17.01 4.14
CA LEU A 171 -4.76 17.37 5.30
C LEU A 171 -4.17 16.87 6.63
N ARG A 172 -3.31 15.85 6.59
CA ARG A 172 -2.59 15.28 7.75
C ARG A 172 -3.51 15.04 8.96
N LEU A 173 -4.63 14.36 8.72
CA LEU A 173 -5.62 14.06 9.74
C LEU A 173 -4.99 13.19 10.85
N ASN A 174 -5.25 13.55 12.10
CA ASN A 174 -4.81 12.82 13.27
C ASN A 174 -5.96 11.94 13.80
N SER A 175 -5.62 10.87 14.53
CA SER A 175 -6.63 9.99 15.15
C SER A 175 -7.56 10.73 16.13
N TRP A 176 -7.12 11.85 16.69
CA TRP A 176 -7.90 12.73 17.56
C TRP A 176 -8.98 13.54 16.82
N ASP A 177 -8.84 13.75 15.51
CA ASP A 177 -9.85 14.47 14.72
C ASP A 177 -11.17 13.67 14.62
N ILE A 178 -11.12 12.33 14.80
CA ILE A 178 -12.30 11.46 14.84
C ILE A 178 -13.20 11.78 16.05
N MET A 179 -12.61 12.28 17.14
CA MET A 179 -13.35 12.68 18.35
C MET A 179 -14.12 14.00 18.14
N HIS A 180 -13.84 14.73 17.05
CA HIS A 180 -14.48 16.00 16.71
C HIS A 180 -15.02 15.98 15.27
N PRO A 181 -16.08 15.18 15.00
CA PRO A 181 -16.54 14.86 13.65
C PRO A 181 -17.00 16.09 12.84
N SER A 182 -17.53 17.14 13.49
CA SER A 182 -17.87 18.40 12.81
C SER A 182 -16.65 19.08 12.20
N SER A 183 -15.59 19.26 13.00
CA SER A 183 -14.33 19.86 12.55
C SER A 183 -13.60 19.00 11.51
N LEU A 184 -13.75 17.67 11.58
CA LEU A 184 -13.21 16.75 10.58
C LEU A 184 -13.90 16.95 9.22
N ILE A 185 -15.24 16.98 9.22
CA ILE A 185 -16.03 17.18 8.00
C ILE A 185 -15.76 18.56 7.41
N GLU A 186 -15.68 19.61 8.23
CA GLU A 186 -15.32 20.95 7.77
C GLU A 186 -13.94 20.99 7.13
N LYS A 187 -12.92 20.36 7.74
CA LYS A 187 -11.58 20.23 7.14
C LYS A 187 -11.62 19.50 5.80
N ILE A 188 -12.40 18.42 5.70
CA ILE A 188 -12.54 17.65 4.45
C ILE A 188 -13.21 18.48 3.36
N ILE A 189 -14.30 19.18 3.69
CA ILE A 189 -15.05 20.01 2.73
C ILE A 189 -14.20 21.20 2.29
N GLN A 190 -13.59 21.94 3.22
CA GLN A 190 -12.74 23.08 2.91
C GLN A 190 -11.48 22.68 2.14
N GLY A 191 -10.94 21.50 2.43
CA GLY A 191 -9.81 20.93 1.70
C GLY A 191 -10.19 20.26 0.38
N SER A 192 -11.47 20.15 0.02
CA SER A 192 -11.91 19.56 -1.24
C SER A 192 -12.04 20.62 -2.32
N ASP A 193 -10.91 20.98 -2.92
CA ASP A 193 -10.79 21.95 -3.99
C ASP A 193 -10.47 21.27 -5.34
N THR A 194 -10.28 22.07 -6.40
CA THR A 194 -9.90 21.56 -7.72
C THR A 194 -8.61 20.75 -7.69
N PHE A 195 -7.64 21.12 -6.85
CA PHE A 195 -6.38 20.40 -6.69
C PHE A 195 -6.61 19.00 -6.11
N SER A 196 -7.42 18.87 -5.05
CA SER A 196 -7.77 17.59 -4.44
C SER A 196 -8.36 16.60 -5.45
N LEU A 197 -9.23 17.10 -6.33
CA LEU A 197 -9.86 16.31 -7.38
C LEU A 197 -8.84 15.89 -8.43
N GLN A 198 -8.02 16.82 -8.94
CA GLN A 198 -6.97 16.51 -9.92
C GLN A 198 -5.96 15.50 -9.38
N PHE A 199 -5.49 15.70 -8.15
CA PHE A 199 -4.58 14.77 -7.47
C PHE A 199 -5.21 13.38 -7.35
N THR A 200 -6.44 13.32 -6.86
CA THR A 200 -7.17 12.05 -6.69
C THR A 200 -7.35 11.30 -8.00
N LEU A 201 -7.68 11.99 -9.09
CA LEU A 201 -7.87 11.37 -10.40
C LEU A 201 -6.55 10.85 -11.00
N VAL A 202 -5.47 11.63 -10.92
CA VAL A 202 -4.14 11.19 -11.39
C VAL A 202 -3.68 9.97 -10.59
N PHE A 203 -3.82 10.02 -9.26
CA PHE A 203 -3.42 8.92 -8.40
C PHE A 203 -4.31 7.69 -8.58
N PHE A 204 -5.62 7.88 -8.83
CA PHE A 204 -6.55 6.81 -9.19
C PHE A 204 -6.12 6.11 -10.47
N LEU A 205 -5.83 6.87 -11.54
CA LEU A 205 -5.40 6.27 -12.80
C LEU A 205 -4.10 5.47 -12.61
N PHE A 206 -3.13 6.06 -11.91
CA PHE A 206 -1.87 5.39 -11.61
C PHE A 206 -2.07 4.11 -10.77
N LEU A 207 -2.86 4.16 -9.70
CA LEU A 207 -3.14 3.01 -8.85
C LEU A 207 -3.91 1.92 -9.60
N PHE A 208 -4.93 2.30 -10.38
CA PHE A 208 -5.75 1.36 -11.14
C PHE A 208 -4.94 0.67 -12.24
N VAL A 209 -4.10 1.41 -12.97
CA VAL A 209 -3.23 0.84 -14.02
C VAL A 209 -2.17 -0.07 -13.40
N THR A 210 -1.45 0.38 -12.36
CA THR A 210 -0.40 -0.43 -11.74
C THR A 210 -0.95 -1.67 -11.05
N TYR A 211 -2.12 -1.58 -10.42
CA TYR A 211 -2.83 -2.73 -9.90
C TYR A 211 -3.32 -3.67 -11.02
N GLY A 212 -3.82 -3.12 -12.13
CA GLY A 212 -4.21 -3.90 -13.29
C GLY A 212 -3.04 -4.70 -13.87
N LEU A 213 -1.88 -4.06 -14.02
CA LEU A 213 -0.64 -4.74 -14.42
C LEU A 213 -0.26 -5.86 -13.45
N TYR A 214 -0.29 -5.59 -12.14
CA TYR A 214 -0.08 -6.60 -11.11
C TYR A 214 -1.07 -7.76 -11.27
N TYR A 215 -2.36 -7.46 -11.43
CA TYR A 215 -3.41 -8.47 -11.62
C TYR A 215 -3.09 -9.36 -12.82
N PHE A 216 -2.87 -8.80 -14.01
CA PHE A 216 -2.61 -9.61 -15.20
C PHE A 216 -1.32 -10.44 -15.12
N CYS A 217 -0.26 -9.91 -14.51
CA CYS A 217 1.00 -10.64 -14.30
C CYS A 217 0.84 -11.84 -13.36
N PHE A 218 -0.01 -11.74 -12.33
CA PHE A 218 -0.17 -12.78 -11.31
C PHE A 218 -1.45 -13.64 -11.47
N HIS A 219 -2.41 -13.21 -12.28
CA HIS A 219 -3.68 -13.88 -12.52
C HIS A 219 -3.52 -15.09 -13.45
N LYS A 220 -2.56 -15.09 -14.39
CA LYS A 220 -2.30 -16.26 -15.25
C LYS A 220 -1.31 -17.24 -14.64
N LYS A 221 -1.82 -18.11 -13.75
CA LYS A 221 -1.26 -19.45 -13.48
C LYS A 221 -2.25 -20.45 -12.84
N ILE A 222 -3.56 -20.32 -13.08
CA ILE A 222 -4.57 -21.32 -12.67
C ILE A 222 -5.66 -21.45 -13.76
N GLY A 223 -5.24 -21.84 -14.97
CA GLY A 223 -6.14 -22.07 -16.10
C GLY A 223 -5.63 -23.15 -17.05
N GLY A 224 -4.83 -24.10 -16.54
CA GLY A 224 -4.18 -25.12 -17.33
C GLY A 224 -3.50 -26.17 -16.45
N THR A 225 -4.29 -26.88 -15.66
CA THR A 225 -4.13 -28.28 -15.23
C THR A 225 -5.32 -28.61 -14.35
N HIS A 226 -6.11 -29.61 -14.74
CA HIS A 226 -7.13 -30.26 -13.93
C HIS A 226 -6.67 -30.46 -12.48
N HIS A 227 -7.27 -29.73 -11.54
CA HIS A 227 -7.34 -30.07 -10.12
C HIS A 227 -8.62 -29.41 -9.55
N GLU A 228 -9.76 -29.84 -10.11
CA GLU A 228 -11.09 -29.49 -9.61
C GLU A 228 -11.49 -30.28 -8.34
N ASP A 229 -10.69 -31.24 -7.86
CA ASP A 229 -11.15 -32.18 -6.81
C ASP A 229 -10.44 -32.09 -5.44
N THR A 230 -9.89 -30.94 -5.03
CA THR A 230 -9.29 -30.84 -3.67
C THR A 230 -9.68 -29.61 -2.85
N ILE A 231 -10.71 -28.87 -3.27
CA ILE A 231 -11.24 -27.74 -2.50
C ILE A 231 -12.64 -28.04 -1.93
N CYS A 232 -13.25 -29.17 -2.31
CA CYS A 232 -14.41 -29.74 -1.65
C CYS A 232 -14.00 -30.93 -0.77
N GLN A 233 -13.50 -30.64 0.44
CA GLN A 233 -13.68 -31.44 1.66
C GLN A 233 -13.23 -30.63 2.88
#